data_AF-Q9YH57-F1
#
_entry.id   AF-Q9YH57-F1
#
_cell.length_a   1.000
_cell.length_b   1.000
_cell.length_c   1.000
_cell.angle_alpha   90.00
_cell.angle_beta   90.00
_cell.angle_gamma   90.00
#
_symmetry.space_group_name_H-M   'P 1'
#
loop_
_entity.id
_entity.type
_entity.pdbx_description
1 polymer ?
#
loop_
_entity_poly.entity_id
_entity_poly.type
_entity_poly.pdbx_seq_one_letter_code
_entity_poly.pdbx_strand_id
1 'polypeptide(L)'
;MAQKKPSNPTEMERSMEKIITVFQRYAGKEGNTTSMNFKEFEQFMNAELGSFTKNQKDPQAILRKIMKSVDGGVDGKQDGELDFQEFLNLIGGMMVACHEALMKCPPTQKNPVSATKPTDMETAMESIVRIYQHYAGKKGAKDQMDYTEFEAFMKAELNSFTANQKDPNIVRRLMESVDGSTDGKQDKMMNFQEFMNLIGGIMVACHAAFVSHLKRV
;
A
#
# COMPACT_ATOMS: atom_id res chain seq x y z
N MET A 1 -31.92 12.37 -13.83
CA MET A 1 -30.58 12.36 -13.21
C MET A 1 -29.66 11.63 -14.16
N ALA A 2 -28.71 12.31 -14.79
CA ALA A 2 -27.79 11.66 -15.73
C ALA A 2 -26.81 10.79 -14.92
N GLN A 3 -26.87 9.47 -15.11
CA GLN A 3 -25.84 8.57 -14.60
C GLN A 3 -24.53 8.92 -15.31
N LYS A 4 -23.56 9.42 -14.56
CA LYS A 4 -22.22 9.71 -15.06
C LYS A 4 -21.57 8.37 -15.41
N LYS A 5 -21.12 8.23 -16.66
CA LYS A 5 -20.38 7.07 -17.17
C LYS A 5 -19.22 6.77 -16.20
N PRO A 6 -18.97 5.52 -15.79
CA PRO A 6 -17.85 5.22 -14.91
C PRO A 6 -16.56 5.70 -15.59
N SER A 7 -15.80 6.55 -14.89
CA SER A 7 -14.45 6.89 -15.30
C SER A 7 -13.60 5.62 -15.33
N ASN A 8 -12.68 5.52 -16.28
CA ASN A 8 -11.68 4.45 -16.23
C ASN A 8 -10.89 4.59 -14.93
N PRO A 9 -10.56 3.48 -14.24
CA PRO A 9 -9.75 3.53 -13.03
C PRO A 9 -8.45 4.29 -13.24
N THR A 10 -8.00 5.06 -12.28
CA THR A 10 -6.69 5.75 -12.31
C THR A 10 -5.54 4.76 -12.18
N GLU A 11 -4.29 5.22 -12.29
CA GLU A 11 -3.14 4.36 -12.03
C GLU A 11 -3.10 3.94 -10.54
N MET A 12 -3.36 4.87 -9.63
CA MET A 12 -3.45 4.57 -8.19
C MET A 12 -4.55 3.53 -7.89
N GLU A 13 -5.76 3.70 -8.44
CA GLU A 13 -6.87 2.76 -8.24
C GLU A 13 -6.52 1.36 -8.77
N ARG A 14 -5.88 1.26 -9.95
CA ARG A 14 -5.41 -0.03 -10.48
C ARG A 14 -4.32 -0.67 -9.63
N SER A 15 -3.41 0.13 -9.09
CA SER A 15 -2.33 -0.38 -8.22
C SER A 15 -2.90 -0.90 -6.89
N MET A 16 -3.85 -0.18 -6.28
CA MET A 16 -4.58 -0.66 -5.10
C MET A 16 -5.38 -1.94 -5.38
N GLU A 17 -6.11 -1.99 -6.49
CA GLU A 17 -6.85 -3.18 -6.92
C GLU A 17 -5.92 -4.39 -7.12
N LYS A 18 -4.73 -4.17 -7.69
CA LYS A 18 -3.74 -5.23 -7.89
C LYS A 18 -3.22 -5.77 -6.55
N ILE A 19 -2.95 -4.92 -5.57
CA ILE A 19 -2.55 -5.36 -4.20
C ILE A 19 -3.65 -6.22 -3.57
N ILE A 20 -4.90 -5.77 -3.63
CA ILE A 20 -6.05 -6.52 -3.11
C ILE A 20 -6.18 -7.88 -3.80
N THR A 21 -6.08 -7.89 -5.13
CA THR A 21 -6.21 -9.11 -5.95
C THR A 21 -5.08 -10.09 -5.67
N VAL A 22 -3.85 -9.61 -5.48
CA VAL A 22 -2.71 -10.45 -5.10
C VAL A 22 -2.95 -11.06 -3.73
N PHE A 23 -3.38 -10.30 -2.72
CA PHE A 23 -3.72 -10.88 -1.41
C PHE A 23 -4.75 -12.01 -1.53
N GLN A 24 -5.86 -11.75 -2.24
CA GLN A 24 -6.94 -12.73 -2.45
C GLN A 24 -6.51 -13.96 -3.26
N ARG A 25 -5.45 -13.86 -4.07
CA ARG A 25 -4.88 -15.00 -4.81
C ARG A 25 -4.19 -16.01 -3.90
N TYR A 26 -3.72 -15.58 -2.72
CA TYR A 26 -2.97 -16.43 -1.79
C TYR A 26 -3.74 -16.75 -0.51
N ALA A 27 -4.52 -15.80 0.02
CA ALA A 27 -5.31 -15.96 1.22
C ALA A 27 -6.46 -16.97 1.07
N GLY A 28 -6.80 -17.65 2.16
CA GLY A 28 -8.03 -18.42 2.28
C GLY A 28 -8.11 -19.70 1.45
N LYS A 29 -6.98 -20.27 1.02
CA LYS A 29 -6.94 -21.59 0.37
C LYS A 29 -7.06 -22.72 1.38
N GLU A 30 -6.52 -22.53 2.58
CA GLU A 30 -6.50 -23.52 3.66
C GLU A 30 -6.84 -22.86 5.00
N GLY A 31 -7.91 -23.31 5.67
CA GLY A 31 -8.31 -22.80 6.98
C GLY A 31 -9.19 -21.56 6.89
N ASN A 32 -8.74 -20.44 7.46
CA ASN A 32 -9.47 -19.19 7.50
C ASN A 32 -9.55 -18.54 6.11
N THR A 33 -10.76 -18.30 5.62
CA THR A 33 -11.01 -17.79 4.25
C THR A 33 -10.66 -16.31 4.05
N THR A 34 -10.18 -15.61 5.09
CA THR A 34 -9.99 -14.15 5.08
C THR A 34 -8.57 -13.69 5.43
N SER A 35 -7.67 -14.64 5.68
CA SER A 35 -6.27 -14.39 6.09
C SER A 35 -5.34 -15.35 5.33
N MET A 36 -4.03 -15.11 5.44
CA MET A 36 -2.99 -16.02 4.99
C MET A 36 -2.36 -16.74 6.18
N ASN A 37 -2.44 -18.07 6.23
CA ASN A 37 -1.60 -18.84 7.14
C ASN A 37 -0.12 -18.82 6.67
N PHE A 38 0.79 -19.36 7.49
CA PHE A 38 2.23 -19.32 7.17
C PHE A 38 2.59 -19.94 5.81
N LYS A 39 1.92 -21.02 5.40
CA LYS A 39 2.19 -21.70 4.12
C LYS A 39 1.74 -20.84 2.93
N GLU A 40 0.60 -20.17 3.05
CA GLU A 40 0.10 -19.25 2.03
C GLU A 40 0.98 -17.99 1.95
N PHE A 41 1.41 -17.46 3.09
CA PHE A 41 2.38 -16.38 3.17
C PHE A 41 3.72 -16.75 2.53
N GLU A 42 4.24 -17.96 2.77
CA GLU A 42 5.46 -18.46 2.14
C GLU A 42 5.32 -18.57 0.61
N GLN A 43 4.18 -19.05 0.13
CA GLN A 43 3.89 -19.09 -1.31
C GLN A 43 3.85 -17.68 -1.93
N PHE A 44 3.18 -16.74 -1.26
CA PHE A 44 3.13 -15.34 -1.67
C PHE A 44 4.56 -14.76 -1.78
N MET A 45 5.35 -14.85 -0.70
CA MET A 45 6.69 -14.26 -0.67
C MET A 45 7.61 -14.83 -1.75
N ASN A 46 7.54 -16.13 -2.02
CA ASN A 46 8.38 -16.76 -3.03
C ASN A 46 7.95 -16.42 -4.46
N ALA A 47 6.66 -16.25 -4.71
CA ALA A 47 6.12 -15.99 -6.04
C ALA A 47 6.13 -14.49 -6.40
N GLU A 48 5.74 -13.63 -5.47
CA GLU A 48 5.53 -12.20 -5.71
C GLU A 48 6.73 -11.35 -5.29
N LEU A 49 7.50 -11.78 -4.28
CA LEU A 49 8.61 -11.00 -3.69
C LEU A 49 9.89 -11.85 -3.51
N GLY A 50 10.12 -12.80 -4.42
CA GLY A 50 11.15 -13.83 -4.26
C GLY A 50 12.59 -13.28 -4.22
N SER A 51 12.82 -12.03 -4.60
CA SER A 51 14.10 -11.34 -4.41
C SER A 51 14.52 -11.25 -2.94
N PHE A 52 13.57 -11.19 -2.00
CA PHE A 52 13.85 -11.11 -0.55
C PHE A 52 14.42 -12.41 0.02
N THR A 53 14.06 -13.56 -0.54
CA THR A 53 14.41 -14.89 -0.01
C THR A 53 15.63 -15.50 -0.70
N LYS A 54 15.97 -15.08 -1.93
CA LYS A 54 17.00 -15.71 -2.78
C LYS A 54 18.41 -15.83 -2.17
N ASN A 55 18.83 -14.90 -1.31
CA ASN A 55 20.19 -14.86 -0.77
C ASN A 55 20.28 -15.14 0.74
N GLN A 56 19.20 -15.65 1.33
CA GLN A 56 19.16 -15.93 2.77
C GLN A 56 19.71 -17.31 3.08
N LYS A 57 20.53 -17.43 4.14
CA LYS A 57 21.05 -18.71 4.61
C LYS A 57 19.93 -19.66 5.07
N ASP A 58 18.86 -19.10 5.62
CA ASP A 58 17.66 -19.82 6.04
C ASP A 58 16.42 -18.98 5.67
N PRO A 59 15.91 -19.13 4.43
CA PRO A 59 14.76 -18.36 3.96
C PRO A 59 13.52 -18.57 4.84
N GLN A 60 13.27 -19.79 5.32
CA GLN A 60 12.09 -20.08 6.15
C GLN A 60 12.15 -19.40 7.51
N ALA A 61 13.31 -19.42 8.18
CA ALA A 61 13.46 -18.71 9.45
C ALA A 61 13.27 -17.20 9.29
N ILE A 62 13.71 -16.61 8.16
CA ILE A 62 13.48 -15.20 7.85
C ILE A 62 12.00 -14.93 7.63
N LEU A 63 11.30 -15.75 6.83
CA LEU A 63 9.87 -15.58 6.61
C LEU A 63 9.06 -15.70 7.91
N ARG A 64 9.39 -16.64 8.79
CA ARG A 64 8.74 -16.76 10.11
C ARG A 64 8.93 -15.51 10.96
N LYS A 65 10.12 -14.90 10.92
CA LYS A 65 10.39 -13.64 11.63
C LYS A 65 9.58 -12.48 11.05
N ILE A 66 9.48 -12.40 9.73
CA ILE A 66 8.67 -11.38 9.05
C ILE A 66 7.21 -11.53 9.45
N MET A 67 6.62 -12.71 9.32
CA MET A 67 5.22 -12.95 9.70
C MET A 67 4.99 -12.58 11.16
N LYS A 68 5.84 -13.05 12.08
CA LYS A 68 5.74 -12.71 13.51
C LYS A 68 5.87 -11.21 13.80
N SER A 69 6.55 -10.44 12.94
CA SER A 69 6.72 -9.00 13.15
C SER A 69 5.47 -8.19 12.80
N VAL A 70 4.54 -8.77 12.04
CA VAL A 70 3.30 -8.10 11.61
C VAL A 70 2.04 -8.73 12.21
N ASP A 71 2.07 -10.03 12.53
CA ASP A 71 1.02 -10.80 13.22
C ASP A 71 0.72 -10.21 14.62
N GLY A 72 -0.50 -9.73 14.79
CA GLY A 72 -1.02 -9.03 15.98
C GLY A 72 -0.58 -7.57 16.10
N GLY A 73 0.16 -7.02 15.13
CA GLY A 73 0.63 -5.64 15.18
C GLY A 73 -0.48 -4.59 15.11
N VAL A 74 -1.62 -4.97 14.52
CA VAL A 74 -2.78 -4.09 14.29
C VAL A 74 -3.87 -4.32 15.31
N ASP A 75 -4.25 -5.58 15.51
CA ASP A 75 -5.45 -5.96 16.22
C ASP A 75 -5.15 -6.68 17.55
N GLY A 76 -3.86 -6.87 17.88
CA GLY A 76 -3.37 -7.54 19.07
C GLY A 76 -3.53 -9.06 19.04
N LYS A 77 -3.98 -9.66 17.93
CA LYS A 77 -4.17 -11.10 17.82
C LYS A 77 -2.95 -11.74 17.17
N GLN A 78 -2.20 -12.46 17.98
CA GLN A 78 -1.12 -13.33 17.47
C GLN A 78 -1.71 -14.70 17.15
N ASP A 79 -2.49 -14.79 16.07
CA ASP A 79 -3.16 -16.04 15.69
C ASP A 79 -2.34 -16.88 14.69
N GLY A 80 -1.19 -16.36 14.24
CA GLY A 80 -0.31 -17.06 13.32
C GLY A 80 -0.82 -17.03 11.88
N GLU A 81 -1.74 -16.11 11.57
CA GLU A 81 -2.22 -15.79 10.23
C GLU A 81 -1.95 -14.31 9.92
N LEU A 82 -2.15 -13.89 8.67
CA LEU A 82 -2.12 -12.47 8.27
C LEU A 82 -3.44 -12.10 7.64
N ASP A 83 -4.23 -11.29 8.33
CA ASP A 83 -5.37 -10.63 7.71
C ASP A 83 -4.93 -9.57 6.70
N PHE A 84 -5.89 -8.97 5.99
CA PHE A 84 -5.57 -8.00 4.95
C PHE A 84 -4.86 -6.74 5.50
N GLN A 85 -5.19 -6.31 6.72
CA GLN A 85 -4.58 -5.14 7.32
C GLN A 85 -3.14 -5.41 7.76
N GLU A 86 -2.86 -6.58 8.33
CA GLU A 86 -1.51 -7.02 8.68
C GLU A 86 -0.63 -7.22 7.44
N PHE A 87 -1.22 -7.78 6.37
CA PHE A 87 -0.58 -7.85 5.07
C PHE A 87 -0.21 -6.45 4.53
N LEU A 88 -1.13 -5.48 4.61
CA LEU A 88 -0.85 -4.12 4.18
C LEU A 88 0.24 -3.44 5.02
N ASN A 89 0.34 -3.75 6.31
CA ASN A 89 1.43 -3.27 7.15
C ASN A 89 2.79 -3.80 6.69
N LEU A 90 2.88 -5.08 6.32
CA LEU A 90 4.10 -5.65 5.73
C LEU A 90 4.46 -4.89 4.44
N ILE A 91 3.53 -4.82 3.50
CA ILE A 91 3.74 -4.22 2.19
C ILE A 91 4.07 -2.73 2.30
N GLY A 92 3.36 -1.99 3.16
CA GLY A 92 3.61 -0.57 3.43
C GLY A 92 4.98 -0.34 4.04
N GLY A 93 5.37 -1.13 5.05
CA GLY A 93 6.70 -1.05 5.65
C GLY A 93 7.82 -1.31 4.63
N MET A 94 7.63 -2.28 3.73
CA MET A 94 8.58 -2.54 2.63
C MET A 94 8.68 -1.36 1.66
N MET A 95 7.55 -0.78 1.25
CA MET A 95 7.55 0.40 0.38
C MET A 95 8.25 1.59 1.04
N VAL A 96 7.98 1.86 2.32
CA VAL A 96 8.63 2.95 3.08
C VAL A 96 10.15 2.74 3.12
N ALA A 97 10.61 1.53 3.46
CA ALA A 97 12.03 1.21 3.48
C ALA A 97 12.68 1.36 2.09
N CYS A 98 12.01 0.90 1.03
CA CYS A 98 12.49 1.07 -0.34
C CYS A 98 12.57 2.56 -0.74
N HIS A 99 11.55 3.35 -0.42
CA HIS A 99 11.53 4.78 -0.70
C HIS A 99 12.67 5.50 0.02
N GLU A 100 12.88 5.25 1.32
CA GLU A 100 14.00 5.84 2.07
C GLU A 100 15.37 5.47 1.49
N ALA A 101 15.55 4.21 1.08
CA ALA A 101 16.80 3.76 0.47
C ALA A 101 17.06 4.49 -0.85
N LEU A 102 16.03 4.67 -1.68
CA LEU A 102 16.12 5.42 -2.93
C LEU A 102 16.47 6.90 -2.69
N MET A 103 15.92 7.51 -1.64
CA MET A 103 16.22 8.91 -1.29
C MET A 103 17.66 9.11 -0.79
N LYS A 104 18.30 8.07 -0.24
CA LYS A 104 19.69 8.11 0.25
C LYS A 104 20.72 7.80 -0.85
N CYS A 105 20.31 7.23 -1.99
CA CYS A 105 21.19 6.86 -3.10
C CYS A 105 21.36 8.01 -4.12
N PRO A 106 22.60 8.31 -4.59
CA PRO A 106 22.81 9.25 -5.69
C PRO A 106 22.15 8.77 -7.00
N PRO A 107 21.71 9.68 -7.91
CA PRO A 107 21.02 9.34 -9.17
C PRO A 107 21.79 8.42 -10.14
N THR A 108 23.06 8.11 -9.86
CA THR A 108 23.97 7.39 -10.75
C THR A 108 24.00 5.88 -10.51
N GLN A 109 23.37 5.34 -9.47
CA GLN A 109 23.23 3.90 -9.30
C GLN A 109 21.97 3.41 -10.01
N LYS A 110 22.14 2.96 -11.26
CA LYS A 110 21.18 2.02 -11.85
C LYS A 110 21.20 0.77 -10.98
N ASN A 111 20.12 0.53 -10.22
CA ASN A 111 19.93 -0.76 -9.58
C ASN A 111 20.18 -1.85 -10.62
N PRO A 112 20.92 -2.93 -10.29
CA PRO A 112 21.05 -4.05 -11.20
C PRO A 112 19.62 -4.51 -11.52
N VAL A 113 19.21 -4.31 -12.77
CA VAL A 113 17.92 -4.73 -13.27
C VAL A 113 17.83 -6.23 -12.98
N SER A 114 16.90 -6.64 -12.12
CA SER A 114 16.63 -8.06 -11.93
C SER A 114 16.33 -8.64 -13.30
N ALA A 115 17.06 -9.67 -13.72
CA ALA A 115 16.88 -10.31 -15.03
C ALA A 115 15.50 -10.97 -15.20
N THR A 116 14.68 -10.98 -14.16
CA THR A 116 13.32 -11.51 -14.13
C THR A 116 12.29 -10.43 -14.40
N LYS A 117 11.24 -10.76 -15.16
CA LYS A 117 10.07 -9.89 -15.33
C LYS A 117 9.48 -9.53 -13.95
N PRO A 118 9.16 -8.24 -13.67
CA PRO A 118 8.53 -7.83 -12.42
C PRO A 118 7.19 -8.54 -12.17
N THR A 119 6.91 -8.86 -10.91
CA THR A 119 5.66 -9.49 -10.47
C THR A 119 4.50 -8.48 -10.39
N ASP A 120 3.28 -8.97 -10.17
CA ASP A 120 2.12 -8.09 -9.98
C ASP A 120 2.31 -7.22 -8.73
N MET A 121 2.79 -7.83 -7.63
CA MET A 121 3.08 -7.11 -6.39
C MET A 121 4.18 -6.05 -6.58
N GLU A 122 5.31 -6.41 -7.21
CA GLU A 122 6.43 -5.49 -7.46
C GLU A 122 5.98 -4.30 -8.32
N THR A 123 5.20 -4.56 -9.38
CA THR A 123 4.69 -3.48 -10.25
C THR A 123 3.70 -2.56 -9.53
N ALA A 124 2.85 -3.09 -8.66
CA ALA A 124 1.93 -2.27 -7.87
C ALA A 124 2.67 -1.38 -6.86
N MET A 125 3.63 -1.95 -6.12
CA MET A 125 4.45 -1.21 -5.16
C MET A 125 5.24 -0.10 -5.85
N GLU A 126 5.90 -0.41 -6.97
CA GLU A 126 6.65 0.56 -7.74
C GLU A 126 5.77 1.70 -8.25
N SER A 127 4.58 1.39 -8.78
CA SER A 127 3.63 2.40 -9.24
C SER A 127 3.19 3.34 -8.11
N ILE A 128 2.85 2.81 -6.92
CA ILE A 128 2.46 3.63 -5.76
C ILE A 128 3.59 4.58 -5.35
N VAL A 129 4.83 4.08 -5.26
CA VAL A 129 6.01 4.91 -4.94
C VAL A 129 6.21 6.00 -5.99
N ARG A 130 6.14 5.64 -7.28
CA ARG A 130 6.31 6.60 -8.39
C ARG A 130 5.21 7.65 -8.43
N ILE A 131 3.95 7.29 -8.12
CA ILE A 131 2.84 8.24 -8.04
C ILE A 131 3.12 9.23 -6.91
N TYR A 132 3.49 8.77 -5.71
CA TYR A 132 3.86 9.70 -4.64
C TYR A 132 4.96 10.67 -5.06
N GLN A 133 6.06 10.15 -5.61
CA GLN A 133 7.19 10.95 -6.09
C GLN A 133 6.81 11.88 -7.25
N HIS A 134 5.79 11.55 -8.03
CA HIS A 134 5.27 12.42 -9.06
C HIS A 134 4.63 13.68 -8.48
N TYR A 135 3.98 13.61 -7.32
CA TYR A 135 3.30 14.76 -6.71
C TYR A 135 4.16 15.48 -5.67
N ALA A 136 4.97 14.75 -4.90
CA ALA A 136 5.80 15.29 -3.82
C ALA A 136 6.92 16.21 -4.31
N GLY A 137 7.23 17.23 -3.49
CA GLY A 137 8.45 18.02 -3.63
C GLY A 137 8.54 18.91 -4.87
N LYS A 138 7.42 19.19 -5.55
CA LYS A 138 7.39 20.16 -6.66
C LYS A 138 7.54 21.60 -6.14
N LYS A 139 7.06 21.89 -4.93
CA LYS A 139 7.11 23.20 -4.27
C LYS A 139 7.43 23.08 -2.77
N GLY A 140 8.66 22.70 -2.40
CA GLY A 140 9.04 22.70 -0.98
C GLY A 140 10.15 21.71 -0.64
N ALA A 141 10.00 21.06 0.52
CA ALA A 141 10.84 19.93 0.92
C ALA A 141 10.72 18.83 -0.14
N LYS A 142 11.86 18.36 -0.66
CA LYS A 142 11.94 17.54 -1.90
C LYS A 142 11.34 16.14 -1.79
N ASP A 143 10.76 15.79 -0.66
CA ASP A 143 10.38 14.43 -0.27
C ASP A 143 9.01 14.34 0.43
N GLN A 144 8.28 15.44 0.52
CA GLN A 144 6.95 15.52 1.12
C GLN A 144 5.98 16.26 0.18
N MET A 145 4.68 15.99 0.33
CA MET A 145 3.63 16.75 -0.35
C MET A 145 3.10 17.86 0.54
N ASP A 146 3.03 19.09 0.04
CA ASP A 146 2.21 20.13 0.66
C ASP A 146 0.71 19.89 0.41
N TYR A 147 -0.16 20.70 1.02
CA TYR A 147 -1.61 20.58 0.82
C TYR A 147 -2.04 20.74 -0.66
N THR A 148 -1.37 21.59 -1.44
CA THR A 148 -1.72 21.81 -2.85
C THR A 148 -1.38 20.59 -3.70
N GLU A 149 -0.21 19.99 -3.44
CA GLU A 149 0.26 18.77 -4.09
C GLU A 149 -0.63 17.58 -3.72
N PHE A 150 -0.95 17.43 -2.42
CA PHE A 150 -1.87 16.41 -1.94
C PHE A 150 -3.29 16.58 -2.53
N GLU A 151 -3.79 17.81 -2.60
CA GLU A 151 -5.10 18.07 -3.21
C GLU A 151 -5.12 17.73 -4.70
N ALA A 152 -4.03 18.03 -5.42
CA ALA A 152 -3.88 17.65 -6.83
C ALA A 152 -3.86 16.12 -6.99
N PHE A 153 -3.12 15.40 -6.15
CA PHE A 153 -3.13 13.94 -6.10
C PHE A 153 -4.54 13.39 -5.89
N MET A 154 -5.26 13.85 -4.87
CA MET A 154 -6.62 13.36 -4.57
C MET A 154 -7.62 13.60 -5.71
N LYS A 155 -7.50 14.72 -6.42
CA LYS A 155 -8.38 15.06 -7.56
C LYS A 155 -8.04 14.28 -8.83
N ALA A 156 -6.79 13.90 -9.02
CA ALA A 156 -6.34 13.20 -10.22
C ALA A 156 -6.38 11.67 -10.05
N GLU A 157 -5.75 11.16 -9.00
CA GLU A 157 -5.51 9.74 -8.75
C GLU A 157 -6.62 9.07 -7.94
N LEU A 158 -7.34 9.81 -7.10
CA LEU A 158 -8.47 9.28 -6.32
C LEU A 158 -9.76 10.05 -6.68
N ASN A 159 -9.94 10.29 -7.98
CA ASN A 159 -11.05 11.10 -8.48
C ASN A 159 -12.43 10.48 -8.16
N SER A 160 -12.53 9.15 -8.08
CA SER A 160 -13.77 8.47 -7.69
C SER A 160 -14.15 8.79 -6.25
N PHE A 161 -13.15 8.95 -5.38
CA PHE A 161 -13.35 9.37 -4.00
C PHE A 161 -13.80 10.83 -3.93
N THR A 162 -13.22 11.74 -4.72
CA THR A 162 -13.48 13.19 -4.62
C THR A 162 -14.70 13.68 -5.42
N ALA A 163 -15.07 13.02 -6.52
CA ALA A 163 -16.05 13.53 -7.50
C ALA A 163 -17.48 13.73 -6.97
N ASN A 164 -17.88 13.01 -5.92
CA ASN A 164 -19.25 13.02 -5.41
C ASN A 164 -19.35 13.46 -3.94
N GLN A 165 -18.30 14.09 -3.40
CA GLN A 165 -18.30 14.51 -2.02
C GLN A 165 -19.13 15.77 -1.82
N LYS A 166 -20.05 15.72 -0.85
CA LYS A 166 -20.88 16.88 -0.47
C LYS A 166 -20.11 17.90 0.34
N ASP A 167 -19.03 17.46 0.99
CA ASP A 167 -18.24 18.31 1.84
C ASP A 167 -17.04 18.91 1.09
N PRO A 168 -17.00 20.24 0.89
CA PRO A 168 -15.93 20.89 0.16
C PRO A 168 -14.57 20.83 0.89
N ASN A 169 -14.55 20.49 2.18
CA ASN A 169 -13.34 20.41 3.00
C ASN A 169 -12.87 18.97 3.26
N ILE A 170 -13.47 17.96 2.62
CA ILE A 170 -13.12 16.55 2.85
C ILE A 170 -11.64 16.25 2.63
N VAL A 171 -11.04 16.81 1.57
CA VAL A 171 -9.61 16.61 1.26
C VAL A 171 -8.73 17.26 2.33
N ARG A 172 -9.09 18.45 2.81
CA ARG A 172 -8.39 19.11 3.91
C ARG A 172 -8.44 18.30 5.19
N ARG A 173 -9.61 17.78 5.57
CA ARG A 173 -9.72 16.94 6.77
C ARG A 173 -8.97 15.63 6.64
N LEU A 174 -8.87 15.05 5.44
CA LEU A 174 -8.04 13.88 5.22
C LEU A 174 -6.56 14.20 5.45
N MET A 175 -6.06 15.32 4.90
CA MET A 175 -4.70 15.79 5.19
C MET A 175 -4.48 15.93 6.70
N GLU A 176 -5.37 16.64 7.39
CA GLU A 176 -5.30 16.87 8.84
C GLU A 176 -5.38 15.58 9.67
N SER A 177 -6.06 14.54 9.17
CA SER A 177 -6.16 13.24 9.85
C SER A 177 -4.91 12.37 9.69
N VAL A 178 -4.09 12.65 8.68
CA VAL A 178 -2.94 11.83 8.28
C VAL A 178 -1.62 12.50 8.66
N ASP A 179 -1.57 13.84 8.66
CA ASP A 179 -0.47 14.69 9.12
C ASP A 179 -0.17 14.42 10.62
N GLY A 180 1.00 13.86 10.89
CA GLY A 180 1.45 13.41 12.20
C GLY A 180 0.93 12.04 12.63
N SER A 181 0.21 11.30 11.76
CA SER A 181 -0.38 10.00 12.13
C SER A 181 0.66 8.92 12.44
N THR A 182 1.90 9.09 11.96
CA THR A 182 2.96 8.08 12.12
C THR A 182 4.17 8.58 12.90
N ASP A 183 4.45 9.89 12.90
CA ASP A 183 5.61 10.48 13.59
C ASP A 183 5.26 11.60 14.59
N GLY A 184 3.97 11.92 14.73
CA GLY A 184 3.48 12.99 15.60
C GLY A 184 3.80 14.41 15.14
N LYS A 185 4.41 14.59 13.95
CA LYS A 185 4.72 15.91 13.41
C LYS A 185 3.54 16.42 12.60
N GLN A 186 2.86 17.42 13.15
CA GLN A 186 1.79 18.14 12.44
C GLN A 186 2.40 19.32 11.68
N ASP A 187 3.25 19.04 10.70
CA ASP A 187 3.99 20.04 9.94
C ASP A 187 3.23 20.52 8.69
N LYS A 188 2.02 19.99 8.47
CA LYS A 188 1.15 20.24 7.31
C LYS A 188 1.77 19.76 6.00
N MET A 189 2.74 18.87 6.10
CA MET A 189 3.33 18.16 4.98
C MET A 189 2.93 16.69 5.10
N MET A 190 2.83 16.00 3.97
CA MET A 190 2.55 14.58 3.93
C MET A 190 3.81 13.88 3.48
N ASN A 191 4.45 13.15 4.39
CA ASN A 191 5.56 12.28 4.08
C ASN A 191 5.07 10.93 3.51
N PHE A 192 6.01 10.11 3.02
CA PHE A 192 5.64 8.87 2.34
C PHE A 192 5.00 7.83 3.28
N GLN A 193 5.39 7.82 4.56
CA GLN A 193 4.83 6.89 5.54
C GLN A 193 3.38 7.26 5.88
N GLU A 194 3.10 8.56 6.06
CA GLU A 194 1.75 9.09 6.23
C GLU A 194 0.87 8.84 5.00
N PHE A 195 1.42 9.06 3.81
CA PHE A 195 0.76 8.71 2.56
C PHE A 195 0.40 7.21 2.51
N MET A 196 1.31 6.32 2.89
CA MET A 196 1.04 4.89 2.95
C MET A 196 -0.05 4.53 3.97
N ASN A 197 -0.15 5.27 5.09
CA ASN A 197 -1.23 5.10 6.06
C ASN A 197 -2.60 5.46 5.45
N LEU A 198 -2.69 6.57 4.71
CA LEU A 198 -3.90 6.96 3.97
C LEU A 198 -4.30 5.89 2.95
N ILE A 199 -3.37 5.48 2.10
CA ILE A 199 -3.64 4.49 1.04
C ILE A 199 -4.01 3.13 1.65
N GLY A 200 -3.34 2.72 2.73
CA GLY A 200 -3.67 1.52 3.50
C GLY A 200 -5.11 1.55 4.03
N GLY A 201 -5.52 2.66 4.66
CA GLY A 201 -6.89 2.84 5.15
C GLY A 201 -7.95 2.75 4.04
N ILE A 202 -7.68 3.35 2.87
CA ILE A 202 -8.55 3.25 1.70
C ILE A 202 -8.65 1.80 1.23
N MET A 203 -7.51 1.09 1.10
CA MET A 203 -7.50 -0.30 0.68
C MET A 203 -8.27 -1.21 1.65
N VAL A 204 -8.12 -1.04 2.96
CA VAL A 204 -8.88 -1.79 3.98
C VAL A 204 -10.38 -1.58 3.78
N ALA A 205 -10.83 -0.33 3.59
CA ALA A 205 -12.24 -0.03 3.33
C ALA A 205 -12.75 -0.67 2.03
N CYS A 206 -11.97 -0.62 0.95
CA CYS A 206 -12.29 -1.26 -0.33
C CYS A 206 -12.42 -2.79 -0.17
N HIS A 207 -11.46 -3.43 0.51
CA HIS A 207 -11.50 -4.87 0.75
C HIS A 207 -12.71 -5.28 1.60
N ALA A 208 -13.02 -4.54 2.66
CA ALA A 208 -14.19 -4.80 3.51
C ALA A 208 -15.52 -4.68 2.74
N ALA A 209 -15.64 -3.69 1.86
CA ALA A 209 -16.81 -3.52 0.99
C ALA A 209 -16.97 -4.69 0.01
N PHE A 210 -15.86 -5.15 -0.59
CA PHE A 210 -15.85 -6.31 -1.49
C PHE A 210 -16.27 -7.60 -0.78
N VAL A 211 -15.65 -7.91 0.37
CA VAL A 211 -15.99 -9.11 1.16
C VAL A 211 -17.46 -9.06 1.61
N SER A 212 -17.96 -7.89 2.00
CA SER A 212 -19.37 -7.72 2.39
C SER A 212 -20.33 -7.93 1.22
N HIS A 213 -19.93 -7.57 0.00
CA HIS A 213 -20.73 -7.83 -1.20
C HIS A 213 -20.78 -9.33 -1.51
N LEU A 214 -19.64 -10.04 -1.47
CA LEU A 214 -19.60 -11.49 -1.69
C LEU A 214 -20.46 -12.28 -0.70
N LYS A 215 -20.50 -11.87 0.58
CA LYS A 215 -21.34 -12.54 1.60
C LYS A 215 -22.86 -12.35 1.40
N ARG A 216 -23.28 -11.43 0.52
CA ARG A 216 -24.69 -11.11 0.26
C ARG A 216 -25.24 -11.76 -1.01
N VAL A 217 -24.38 -12.36 -1.84
CA VAL A 217 -24.72 -13.06 -3.08
C VAL A 217 -24.70 -14.56 -2.83
#